data_AF-A0A6B2DN48-F1
#
_entry.id   AF-A0A6B2DN48-F1
#
_cell.length_a   1.000
_cell.length_b   1.000
_cell.length_c   1.000
_cell.angle_alpha   90.00
_cell.angle_beta   90.00
_cell.angle_gamma   90.00
#
_symmetry.space_group_name_H-M   'P 1'
#
loop_
_entity.id
_entity.type
_entity.pdbx_description
1 polymer ?
#
loop_
_entity_poly.entity_id
_entity_poly.type
_entity_poly.pdbx_seq_one_letter_code
_entity_poly.pdbx_strand_id
1 'polypeptide(L)'
;MFSLFGLTVVPAAAAGGDFVPPGCFGERYGTLFGQGVSVNCFPGEGYGYRVIAHCANGNAFWFVVGEFVPYGFGPAVAECSGALLVPARVVAYQVDEI
;
A
#
# COMPACT_ATOMS: atom_id res chain seq x y z
N MET A 1 -39.56 28.09 12.19
CA MET A 1 -38.29 28.21 11.45
C MET A 1 -37.43 27.02 11.86
N PHE A 2 -37.42 25.95 11.06
CA PHE A 2 -36.71 24.70 11.38
C PHE A 2 -35.27 24.81 10.83
N SER A 3 -34.29 24.88 11.73
CA SER A 3 -32.87 24.84 11.34
C SER A 3 -32.40 23.39 11.38
N LEU A 4 -32.33 22.75 10.21
CA LEU A 4 -31.68 21.47 10.02
C LEU A 4 -30.17 21.72 9.95
N PHE A 5 -29.49 21.56 11.08
CA PHE A 5 -28.03 21.47 11.09
C PHE A 5 -27.62 20.25 10.26
N GLY A 6 -27.03 20.54 9.08
CA GLY A 6 -26.53 19.54 8.17
C GLY A 6 -25.47 18.67 8.86
N LEU A 7 -25.79 17.38 9.02
CA LEU A 7 -24.82 16.34 9.32
C LEU A 7 -23.88 16.24 8.12
N THR A 8 -22.71 16.87 8.22
CA THR A 8 -21.63 16.64 7.28
C THR A 8 -21.14 15.21 7.49
N VAL A 9 -21.56 14.31 6.61
CA VAL A 9 -21.01 12.95 6.52
C VAL A 9 -19.60 13.10 5.99
N VAL A 10 -18.62 13.22 6.90
CA VAL A 10 -17.21 13.14 6.53
C VAL A 10 -16.95 11.69 6.12
N PRO A 11 -16.42 11.41 4.92
CA PRO A 11 -16.00 10.06 4.60
C PRO A 11 -14.92 9.69 5.60
N ALA A 12 -15.17 8.66 6.41
CA ALA A 12 -14.13 8.02 7.18
C ALA A 12 -13.17 7.39 6.16
N ALA A 13 -12.14 8.14 5.76
CA ALA A 13 -10.98 7.54 5.13
C ALA A 13 -10.47 6.52 6.15
N ALA A 14 -10.73 5.24 5.90
CA ALA A 14 -10.17 4.17 6.68
C ALA A 14 -8.66 4.41 6.67
N ALA A 15 -8.11 4.79 7.81
CA ALA A 15 -6.68 4.72 8.06
C ALA A 15 -6.34 3.23 8.06
N GLY A 16 -6.29 2.64 6.86
CA GLY A 16 -5.77 1.31 6.66
C GLY A 16 -4.31 1.38 7.03
N GLY A 17 -3.98 0.86 8.20
CA GLY A 17 -2.60 0.55 8.54
C GLY A 17 -2.07 -0.50 7.59
N ASP A 18 -0.75 -0.62 7.55
CA ASP A 18 -0.11 -1.68 6.79
C ASP A 18 -0.44 -3.04 7.42
N PHE A 19 -0.85 -4.01 6.61
CA PHE A 19 -1.15 -5.37 7.06
C PHE A 19 0.05 -6.26 6.79
N VAL A 20 0.88 -6.44 7.83
CA VAL A 20 2.20 -7.04 7.72
C VAL A 20 2.32 -8.22 8.69
N PRO A 21 2.56 -9.44 8.21
CA PRO A 21 2.86 -10.60 9.04
C PRO A 21 4.11 -10.38 9.92
N PRO A 22 4.20 -11.06 11.07
CA PRO A 22 5.40 -11.00 11.91
C PRO A 22 6.63 -11.50 11.13
N GLY A 23 7.76 -10.80 11.24
CA GLY A 23 9.00 -11.13 10.51
C GLY A 23 9.13 -10.46 9.14
N CYS A 24 8.13 -9.67 8.73
CA CYS A 24 8.20 -8.81 7.55
C CYS A 24 8.53 -7.37 7.93
N PHE A 25 9.46 -6.76 7.20
CA PHE A 25 9.89 -5.37 7.38
C PHE A 25 9.72 -4.64 6.05
N GLY A 26 8.84 -3.64 6.04
CA GLY A 26 8.54 -2.84 4.86
C GLY A 26 9.04 -1.41 4.98
N GLU A 27 9.65 -0.91 3.92
CA GLU A 27 10.05 0.49 3.77
C GLU A 27 9.38 1.11 2.55
N ARG A 28 8.84 2.32 2.73
CA ARG A 28 8.26 3.11 1.65
C ARG A 28 9.35 4.01 1.05
N TYR A 29 9.36 4.14 -0.27
CA TYR A 29 10.34 4.98 -0.98
C TYR A 29 9.65 5.84 -2.04
N GLY A 30 10.30 6.94 -2.44
CA GLY A 30 9.81 7.83 -3.48
C GLY A 30 10.31 7.43 -4.87
N THR A 31 9.50 7.66 -5.89
CA THR A 31 9.87 7.52 -7.32
C THR A 31 9.61 8.83 -8.05
N LEU A 32 10.02 8.93 -9.33
CA LEU A 32 9.83 10.14 -10.15
C LEU A 32 8.36 10.58 -10.26
N PHE A 33 7.42 9.63 -10.30
CA PHE A 33 5.99 9.90 -10.48
C PHE A 33 5.12 9.28 -9.39
N GLY A 34 5.71 8.88 -8.27
CA GLY A 34 4.94 8.37 -7.15
C GLY A 34 5.76 7.78 -6.02
N GLN A 35 5.32 6.65 -5.49
CA GLN A 35 5.92 5.99 -4.34
C GLN A 35 5.86 4.47 -4.51
N GLY A 36 6.84 3.79 -3.94
CA GLY A 36 6.86 2.34 -3.83
C GLY A 36 6.95 1.88 -2.39
N VAL A 37 6.75 0.59 -2.21
CA VAL A 37 7.05 -0.12 -0.98
C VAL A 37 7.92 -1.32 -1.32
N SER A 38 8.96 -1.50 -0.52
CA SER A 38 9.88 -2.65 -0.56
C SER A 38 9.72 -3.38 0.76
N VAL A 39 9.34 -4.65 0.73
CA VAL A 39 9.16 -5.47 1.93
C VAL A 39 10.09 -6.65 1.88
N ASN A 40 10.84 -6.87 2.94
CA ASN A 40 11.63 -8.08 3.12
C ASN A 40 11.04 -8.91 4.27
N CYS A 41 10.72 -10.17 3.99
CA CYS A 41 10.21 -11.10 5.00
C CYS A 41 11.21 -12.22 5.26
N PHE A 42 11.57 -12.43 6.54
CA PHE A 42 12.35 -13.58 6.99
C PHE A 42 12.32 -13.74 8.52
N PRO A 43 12.13 -14.96 9.07
CA PRO A 43 11.69 -16.18 8.38
C PRO A 43 10.22 -16.07 7.97
N GLY A 44 9.72 -17.04 7.19
CA GLY A 44 8.29 -17.11 6.89
C GLY A 44 7.81 -18.53 6.66
N GLU A 45 6.49 -18.72 6.76
CA GLU A 45 5.83 -20.00 6.56
C GLU A 45 5.27 -20.04 5.13
N GLY A 46 5.83 -20.90 4.26
CA GLY A 46 5.39 -21.03 2.87
C GLY A 46 6.52 -21.08 1.85
N TYR A 47 6.18 -20.85 0.59
CA TYR A 47 7.08 -20.79 -0.55
C TYR A 47 7.65 -19.39 -0.75
N GLY A 48 6.93 -18.35 -0.32
CA GLY A 48 7.36 -16.97 -0.42
C GLY A 48 6.24 -16.00 -0.11
N TYR A 49 6.38 -14.78 -0.60
CA TYR A 49 5.44 -13.72 -0.32
C TYR A 49 5.37 -12.74 -1.49
N ARG A 50 4.31 -11.95 -1.52
CA ARG A 50 4.19 -10.78 -2.41
C ARG A 50 3.62 -9.60 -1.64
N VAL A 51 3.84 -8.41 -2.16
CA VAL A 51 3.32 -7.17 -1.58
C VAL A 51 2.22 -6.62 -2.46
N ILE A 52 1.13 -6.18 -1.86
CA ILE A 52 0.04 -5.49 -2.55
C ILE A 52 0.00 -4.07 -2.01
N ALA A 53 0.35 -3.10 -2.85
CA ALA A 53 0.30 -1.68 -2.51
C ALA A 53 -1.10 -1.13 -2.78
N HIS A 54 -1.63 -0.38 -1.81
CA HIS A 54 -2.86 0.38 -1.95
C HIS A 54 -2.45 1.80 -2.35
N CYS A 55 -2.81 2.18 -3.57
CA CYS A 55 -2.37 3.40 -4.20
C CYS A 55 -3.48 4.45 -4.18
N ALA A 56 -3.08 5.72 -4.04
CA ALA A 56 -3.99 6.84 -4.19
C ALA A 56 -3.36 7.99 -4.98
N ASN A 57 -4.20 8.65 -5.78
CA ASN A 57 -3.86 9.88 -6.48
C ASN A 57 -5.09 10.79 -6.55
N GLY A 58 -5.09 11.87 -5.77
CA GLY A 58 -6.30 12.68 -5.58
C GLY A 58 -7.47 11.83 -5.08
N ASN A 59 -8.50 11.71 -5.92
CA ASN A 59 -9.72 10.94 -5.64
C ASN A 59 -9.71 9.53 -6.27
N ALA A 60 -8.63 9.13 -6.95
CA ALA A 60 -8.48 7.81 -7.52
C ALA A 60 -7.77 6.87 -6.54
N PHE A 61 -8.26 5.63 -6.44
CA PHE A 61 -7.73 4.56 -5.60
C PHE A 61 -7.64 3.26 -6.39
N TRP A 62 -6.53 2.54 -6.25
CA TRP A 62 -6.33 1.25 -6.92
C TRP A 62 -5.30 0.41 -6.16
N PHE A 63 -5.12 -0.83 -6.61
CA PHE A 63 -4.15 -1.77 -6.05
C PHE A 63 -3.08 -2.10 -7.07
N VAL A 64 -1.83 -2.23 -6.61
CA VAL A 64 -0.72 -2.74 -7.40
C VAL A 64 -0.19 -3.99 -6.71
N VAL A 65 -0.22 -5.10 -7.43
CA VAL A 65 0.29 -6.39 -6.95
C VAL A 65 1.75 -6.49 -7.40
N GLY A 66 2.65 -6.60 -6.43
CA GLY A 66 4.06 -6.83 -6.65
C GLY A 66 4.37 -8.26 -7.09
N GLU A 67 5.59 -8.48 -7.55
CA GLU A 67 6.05 -9.80 -7.93
C GLU A 67 6.17 -10.73 -6.70
N PHE A 68 5.97 -12.03 -6.94
CA PHE A 68 6.23 -13.05 -5.93
C PHE A 68 7.73 -13.20 -5.69
N VAL A 69 8.14 -13.21 -4.43
CA VAL A 69 9.52 -13.40 -4.03
C VAL A 69 9.62 -14.54 -3.00
N PRO A 70 10.44 -15.57 -3.25
CA PRO A 70 10.71 -16.60 -2.25
C PRO A 70 11.37 -16.02 -1.00
N TYR A 71 11.10 -16.61 0.17
CA TYR A 71 11.75 -16.19 1.41
C TYR A 71 13.28 -16.27 1.29
N GLY A 72 13.98 -15.20 1.68
CA GLY A 72 15.44 -15.11 1.61
C GLY A 72 16.03 -14.69 0.26
N PHE A 73 15.21 -14.45 -0.78
CA PHE A 73 15.67 -14.06 -2.11
C PHE A 73 15.62 -12.54 -2.39
N GLY A 74 15.38 -11.74 -1.35
CA GLY A 74 15.34 -10.28 -1.42
C GLY A 74 13.94 -9.74 -1.16
N PRO A 75 13.75 -8.41 -1.35
CA PRO A 75 12.48 -7.78 -1.05
C PRO A 75 11.46 -7.94 -2.18
N ALA A 76 10.19 -8.14 -1.82
CA ALA A 76 9.06 -7.96 -2.71
C ALA A 76 8.70 -6.48 -2.82
N VAL A 77 8.43 -6.02 -4.03
CA VAL A 77 8.25 -4.59 -4.34
C VAL A 77 6.93 -4.35 -5.06
N ALA A 78 6.25 -3.27 -4.69
CA ALA A 78 5.07 -2.78 -5.40
C ALA A 78 5.10 -1.24 -5.50
N GLU A 79 4.83 -0.72 -6.70
CA GLU A 79 4.97 0.71 -7.01
C GLU A 79 3.66 1.36 -7.44
N CYS A 80 3.30 2.44 -6.77
CA CYS A 80 2.24 3.34 -7.16
C CYS A 80 2.80 4.42 -8.08
N SER A 81 2.49 4.34 -9.37
CA SER A 81 2.84 5.38 -10.35
C SER A 81 1.64 6.26 -10.69
N GLY A 82 1.86 7.57 -10.71
CA GLY A 82 0.90 8.59 -11.13
C GLY A 82 1.34 9.29 -12.42
N ALA A 83 0.77 10.48 -12.65
CA ALA A 83 1.13 11.34 -13.77
C ALA A 83 2.11 12.44 -13.33
N LEU A 84 2.74 13.12 -14.29
CA LEU A 84 3.76 14.16 -14.08
C LEU A 84 3.38 15.22 -13.03
N LEU A 85 2.10 15.65 -13.02
CA LEU A 85 1.60 16.71 -12.13
C LEU A 85 0.78 16.18 -10.94
N VAL A 86 0.52 14.87 -10.93
CA VAL A 86 -0.30 14.24 -9.89
C VAL A 86 0.37 12.90 -9.54
N PRO A 87 1.42 12.93 -8.71
CA PRO A 87 2.14 11.72 -8.32
C PRO A 87 1.24 10.83 -7.46
N ALA A 88 1.36 9.51 -7.64
CA ALA A 88 0.64 8.55 -6.81
C ALA A 88 1.39 8.34 -5.48
N ARG A 89 0.66 7.98 -4.43
CA ARG A 89 1.24 7.63 -3.13
C ARG A 89 0.79 6.25 -2.70
N VAL A 90 1.65 5.57 -1.95
CA VAL A 90 1.24 4.38 -1.19
C VAL A 90 0.48 4.88 0.03
N VAL A 91 -0.80 4.51 0.17
CA VAL A 91 -1.59 4.83 1.38
C VAL A 91 -1.49 3.72 2.40
N ALA A 92 -1.52 2.48 1.96
CA ALA A 92 -1.33 1.27 2.76
C ALA A 92 -0.63 0.20 1.90
N TYR A 93 -0.10 -0.83 2.53
CA TYR A 93 0.26 -2.06 1.84
C TYR A 93 -0.10 -3.27 2.69
N GLN A 94 -0.23 -4.42 2.02
CA GLN A 94 -0.40 -5.71 2.67
C GLN A 94 0.58 -6.72 2.10
N VAL A 95 1.02 -7.66 2.92
CA VAL A 95 1.83 -8.80 2.49
C VAL A 95 0.93 -10.03 2.44
N ASP A 96 1.05 -10.77 1.34
CA ASP A 96 0.33 -12.01 1.09
C ASP A 96 1.36 -13.15 1.05
N GLU A 97 1.33 -14.01 2.06
CA GLU A 97 2.19 -15.20 2.17
C GLU A 97 1.61 -16.34 1.33
N ILE A 98 2.46 -17.02 0.56
CA ILE A 98 2.09 -18.03 -0.47
C ILE A 98 2.81 -19.35 -0.20
#